data_AF-A0A850RJJ2-F1
#
_entry.id   AF-A0A850RJJ2-F1
#
_cell.length_a   1.000
_cell.length_b   1.000
_cell.length_c   1.000
_cell.angle_alpha   90.00
_cell.angle_beta   90.00
_cell.angle_gamma   90.00
#
_symmetry.space_group_name_H-M   'P 1'
#
loop_
_entity.id
_entity.type
_entity.pdbx_description
1 polymer ?
#
loop_
_entity_poly.entity_id
_entity_poly.type
_entity_poly.pdbx_seq_one_letter_code
_entity_poly.pdbx_strand_id
1 'polypeptide(L)'
;MSTHGDTRKAAFEAACELAASGERPTVVAVRAKLGGKGGQNAIQAGLNDWIEEAARRFQLPGLPESLQMAVIAFWDVACQTAKAQWDEERAALLTQLESRDQQLAERTQERDALENERDQIRAERDQRTQALAQAQGELFAAHQHTRALETERADLMQRLADAEASVAQLTETGAQLVAKVRDLEHSEQEWKETAKRLETERDQLQAEVEAAKQKIAQLEHLRTQEKRERAQLAAALDQSRGDLEAGRTALAEHAAQIKTLTDLLERTQATHEAESAHWLLQIDDQRQALSSARERERRWDQERATLLSEIRRLSAEFAPRPPLED
;
A
#
# COMPACT_ATOMS: atom_id res chain seq x y z
N MET A 1 39.41 175.72 30.67
CA MET A 1 40.17 174.50 30.30
C MET A 1 39.25 173.61 29.49
N SER A 2 39.54 173.44 28.20
CA SER A 2 38.65 172.80 27.22
C SER A 2 38.93 171.29 27.14
N THR A 3 38.23 170.51 27.97
CA THR A 3 38.44 169.05 28.13
C THR A 3 37.98 168.19 26.94
N HIS A 4 37.29 168.79 25.95
CA HIS A 4 36.76 168.08 24.79
C HIS A 4 37.80 167.81 23.68
N GLY A 5 38.85 168.65 23.56
CA GLY A 5 39.95 168.42 22.61
C GLY A 5 40.84 167.24 23.02
N ASP A 6 41.17 167.15 24.31
CA ASP A 6 42.05 166.10 24.85
C ASP A 6 41.42 164.70 24.75
N THR A 7 40.10 164.62 24.95
CA THR A 7 39.37 163.34 24.87
C THR A 7 39.37 162.77 23.44
N ARG A 8 39.25 163.63 22.42
CA ARG A 8 39.27 163.22 21.01
C ARG A 8 40.63 162.66 20.61
N LYS A 9 41.71 163.34 21.03
CA LYS A 9 43.09 162.90 20.77
C LYS A 9 43.41 161.59 21.49
N ALA A 10 43.03 161.46 22.76
CA ALA A 10 43.20 160.23 23.52
C ALA A 10 42.43 159.05 22.91
N ALA A 11 41.23 159.29 22.37
CA ALA A 11 40.46 158.27 21.66
C ALA A 11 41.12 157.81 20.36
N PHE A 12 41.75 158.72 19.61
CA PHE A 12 42.54 158.37 18.42
C PHE A 12 43.76 157.51 18.78
N GLU A 13 44.51 157.88 19.82
CA GLU A 13 45.68 157.13 20.30
C GLU A 13 45.28 155.74 20.81
N ALA A 14 44.20 155.65 21.59
CA ALA A 14 43.66 154.37 22.06
C ALA A 14 43.17 153.48 20.89
N ALA A 15 42.62 154.07 19.81
CA ALA A 15 42.25 153.33 18.60
C ALA A 15 43.49 152.79 17.87
N CYS A 16 44.58 153.56 17.77
CA CYS A 16 45.87 153.09 17.26
C CYS A 16 46.42 151.90 18.06
N GLU A 17 46.39 151.98 19.39
CA GLU A 17 46.87 150.91 20.25
C GLU A 17 46.04 149.64 20.17
N LEU A 18 44.70 149.76 20.04
CA LEU A 18 43.80 148.61 19.85
C LEU A 18 44.07 147.92 18.51
N ALA A 19 44.23 148.70 17.44
CA ALA A 19 44.55 148.15 16.12
C ALA A 19 45.93 147.47 16.11
N ALA A 20 46.93 148.04 16.79
CA ALA A 20 48.25 147.44 16.93
C ALA A 20 48.22 146.10 17.70
N SER A 21 47.26 145.92 18.61
CA SER A 21 47.04 144.64 19.30
C SER A 21 46.15 143.66 18.54
N GLY A 22 45.76 143.96 17.28
CA GLY A 22 44.89 143.11 16.47
C GLY A 22 43.41 143.15 16.85
N GLU A 23 43.02 144.07 17.74
CA GLU A 23 41.62 144.25 18.15
C GLU A 23 40.94 145.32 17.29
N ARG A 24 39.66 145.09 16.95
CA ARG A 24 38.89 146.05 16.15
C ARG A 24 38.56 147.29 16.99
N PRO A 25 39.01 148.50 16.62
CA PRO A 25 38.72 149.71 17.38
C PRO A 25 37.24 150.06 17.26
N THR A 26 36.47 149.79 18.32
CA THR A 26 35.06 150.20 18.44
C THR A 26 34.94 151.28 19.51
N VAL A 27 33.88 152.09 19.47
CA VAL A 27 33.63 153.15 20.47
C VAL A 27 33.66 152.57 21.89
N VAL A 28 33.14 151.35 22.07
CA VAL A 28 33.14 150.62 23.36
C VAL A 28 34.54 150.21 23.77
N ALA A 29 35.34 149.62 22.86
CA ALA A 29 36.71 149.20 23.16
C ALA A 29 37.62 150.41 23.47
N VAL A 30 37.50 151.49 22.70
CA VAL A 30 38.23 152.74 22.94
C VAL A 30 37.84 153.35 24.29
N ARG A 31 36.53 153.38 24.60
CA ARG A 31 36.04 153.88 25.90
C ARG A 31 36.51 153.02 27.08
N ALA A 32 36.54 151.70 26.91
CA ALA A 32 37.08 150.79 27.91
C ALA A 32 38.58 151.03 28.15
N LYS A 33 39.35 151.23 27.07
CA LYS A 33 40.79 151.51 27.13
C LYS A 33 41.11 152.87 27.76
N LEU A 34 40.22 153.85 27.59
CA LEU A 34 40.28 155.15 28.29
C LEU A 34 39.77 155.11 29.74
N GLY A 35 39.49 153.92 30.29
CA GLY A 35 39.02 153.75 31.67
C GLY A 35 37.60 154.31 31.91
N GLY A 36 36.74 154.29 30.88
CA GLY A 36 35.35 154.76 30.94
C GLY A 36 35.18 156.28 30.84
N LYS A 37 36.28 157.04 30.78
CA LYS A 37 36.29 158.51 30.77
C LYS A 37 36.15 159.06 29.34
N GLY A 38 35.60 160.26 29.23
CA GLY A 38 35.38 160.95 27.97
C GLY A 38 33.93 160.91 27.47
N GLY A 39 33.48 162.01 26.86
CA GLY A 39 32.16 162.08 26.24
C GLY A 39 32.12 161.20 24.99
N GLN A 40 31.02 160.45 24.80
CA GLN A 40 30.83 159.54 23.67
C GLN A 40 31.03 160.23 22.31
N ASN A 41 30.58 161.48 22.17
CA ASN A 41 30.75 162.26 20.94
C ASN A 41 32.22 162.58 20.64
N ALA A 42 33.05 162.84 21.67
CA ALA A 42 34.48 163.10 21.49
C ALA A 42 35.25 161.82 21.15
N ILE A 43 34.87 160.69 21.76
CA ILE A 43 35.44 159.37 21.43
C ILE A 43 35.09 158.98 20.00
N GLN A 44 33.84 159.18 19.58
CA GLN A 44 33.39 158.87 18.23
C GLN A 44 34.06 159.79 17.20
N ALA A 45 34.27 161.07 17.51
CA ALA A 45 35.03 161.97 16.64
C ALA A 45 36.50 161.52 16.49
N GLY A 46 37.16 161.11 17.58
CA GLY A 46 38.55 160.62 17.52
C GLY A 46 38.69 159.26 16.82
N LEU A 47 37.69 158.38 16.98
CA LEU A 47 37.63 157.11 16.25
C LEU A 47 37.38 157.34 14.75
N ASN A 48 36.54 158.30 14.38
CA ASN A 48 36.32 158.64 12.97
C ASN A 48 37.59 159.23 12.34
N ASP A 49 38.30 160.12 13.05
CA ASP A 49 39.61 160.61 12.60
C ASP A 49 40.61 159.46 12.41
N TRP A 50 40.59 158.48 13.32
CA TRP A 50 41.41 157.28 13.22
C TRP A 50 41.03 156.41 12.03
N ILE A 51 39.73 156.21 11.78
CA ILE A 51 39.25 155.46 10.61
C ILE A 51 39.63 156.18 9.32
N GLU A 52 39.52 157.51 9.25
CA GLU A 52 39.93 158.29 8.09
C GLU A 52 41.45 158.24 7.86
N GLU A 53 42.25 158.37 8.92
CA GLU A 53 43.71 158.27 8.84
C GLU A 53 44.17 156.83 8.52
N ALA A 54 43.52 155.82 9.11
CA ALA A 54 43.77 154.42 8.78
C ALA A 54 43.36 154.12 7.33
N ALA A 55 42.20 154.60 6.88
CA ALA A 55 41.78 154.47 5.50
C ALA A 55 42.77 155.13 4.55
N ARG A 56 43.33 156.29 4.92
CA ARG A 56 44.37 157.01 4.15
C ARG A 56 45.71 156.27 4.14
N ARG A 57 46.16 155.74 5.29
CA ARG A 57 47.42 154.99 5.45
C ARG A 57 47.38 153.60 4.82
N PHE A 58 46.23 152.95 4.89
CA PHE A 58 45.95 151.65 4.27
C PHE A 58 45.15 151.82 2.98
N GLN A 59 45.32 152.94 2.26
CA GLN A 59 45.07 152.99 0.83
C GLN A 59 46.06 152.01 0.18
N LEU A 60 45.74 150.72 0.27
CA LEU A 60 46.24 149.74 -0.67
C LEU A 60 45.90 150.34 -2.04
N PRO A 61 46.88 150.56 -2.92
CA PRO A 61 46.57 150.90 -4.30
C PRO A 61 45.54 149.88 -4.73
N GLY A 62 44.33 150.34 -5.07
CA GLY A 62 43.30 149.43 -5.58
C GLY A 62 43.98 148.56 -6.61
N LEU A 63 43.87 147.24 -6.45
CA LEU A 63 44.39 146.33 -7.46
C LEU A 63 43.89 146.87 -8.80
N PRO A 64 44.79 147.14 -9.77
CA PRO A 64 44.39 147.59 -11.08
C PRO A 64 43.19 146.77 -11.53
N GLU A 65 42.12 147.42 -11.99
CA GLU A 65 40.86 146.76 -12.31
C GLU A 65 41.06 145.58 -13.27
N SER A 66 42.08 145.67 -14.13
CA SER A 66 42.56 144.58 -14.99
C SER A 66 43.01 143.33 -14.23
N LEU A 67 43.74 143.46 -13.12
CA LEU A 67 44.15 142.34 -12.27
C LEU A 67 42.97 141.76 -11.49
N GLN A 68 42.06 142.61 -10.98
CA GLN A 68 40.86 142.12 -10.30
C GLN A 68 39.98 141.31 -11.25
N MET A 69 39.76 141.82 -12.46
CA MET A 69 39.01 141.12 -13.52
C MET A 69 39.71 139.82 -13.94
N ALA A 70 41.04 139.80 -14.04
CA ALA A 70 41.79 138.59 -14.35
C ALA A 70 41.66 137.52 -13.26
N VAL A 71 41.70 137.90 -11.98
CA VAL A 71 41.52 136.96 -10.85
C VAL A 71 40.09 136.42 -10.80
N ILE A 72 39.08 137.28 -10.99
CA ILE A 72 37.66 136.86 -11.06
C ILE A 72 37.47 135.89 -12.24
N ALA A 73 37.95 136.23 -13.43
CA ALA A 73 37.84 135.37 -14.60
C ALA A 73 38.57 134.03 -14.40
N PHE A 74 39.76 134.03 -13.81
CA PHE A 74 40.48 132.81 -13.48
C PHE A 74 39.71 131.94 -12.47
N TRP A 75 39.15 132.56 -11.43
CA TRP A 75 38.35 131.86 -10.42
C TRP A 75 37.06 131.29 -10.99
N ASP A 76 36.39 132.02 -11.88
CA ASP A 76 35.19 131.55 -12.59
C ASP A 76 35.53 130.33 -13.46
N VAL A 77 36.64 130.38 -14.21
CA VAL A 77 37.12 129.24 -15.00
C VAL A 77 37.48 128.05 -14.11
N ALA A 78 38.16 128.28 -12.99
CA ALA A 78 38.50 127.22 -12.03
C ALA A 78 37.24 126.58 -11.44
N CYS A 79 36.24 127.38 -11.05
CA CYS A 79 34.96 126.89 -10.53
C CYS A 79 34.17 126.11 -11.59
N GLN A 80 34.11 126.62 -12.82
CA GLN A 80 33.45 125.93 -13.94
C GLN A 80 34.13 124.60 -14.26
N THR A 81 35.47 124.58 -14.25
CA THR A 81 36.27 123.37 -14.52
C THR A 81 36.08 122.33 -13.42
N ALA A 82 36.17 122.71 -12.15
CA ALA A 82 35.93 121.82 -11.02
C ALA A 82 34.49 121.29 -10.99
N LYS A 83 33.50 122.14 -11.33
CA LYS A 83 32.11 121.70 -11.45
C LYS A 83 31.92 120.70 -12.58
N ALA A 84 32.48 120.97 -13.76
CA ALA A 84 32.41 120.05 -14.89
C ALA A 84 33.06 118.70 -14.57
N GLN A 85 34.25 118.70 -13.95
CA GLN A 85 34.93 117.49 -13.50
C GLN A 85 34.09 116.72 -12.48
N TRP A 86 33.53 117.41 -11.48
CA TRP A 86 32.67 116.79 -10.49
C TRP A 86 31.40 116.18 -11.11
N ASP A 87 30.74 116.91 -12.01
CA ASP A 87 29.53 116.42 -12.68
C ASP A 87 29.85 115.20 -13.57
N GLU A 88 31.00 115.18 -14.24
CA GLU A 88 31.49 114.05 -15.04
C GLU A 88 31.81 112.82 -14.17
N GLU A 89 32.60 113.00 -13.10
CA GLU A 89 32.93 111.92 -12.15
C GLU A 89 31.66 111.36 -11.49
N ARG A 90 30.74 112.24 -11.10
CA ARG A 90 29.46 111.83 -10.52
C ARG A 90 28.64 111.03 -11.52
N ALA A 91 28.54 111.46 -12.77
CA ALA A 91 27.83 110.72 -13.81
C ALA A 91 28.48 109.35 -14.08
N ALA A 92 29.81 109.29 -14.11
CA ALA A 92 30.56 108.05 -14.27
C ALA A 92 30.31 107.07 -13.11
N LEU A 93 30.33 107.55 -11.86
CA LEU A 93 30.05 106.73 -10.67
C LEU A 93 28.60 106.24 -10.63
N LEU A 94 27.63 107.07 -11.01
CA LEU A 94 26.24 106.64 -11.10
C LEU A 94 26.06 105.53 -12.14
N THR A 95 26.68 105.69 -13.32
CA THR A 95 26.65 104.67 -14.38
C THR A 95 27.29 103.36 -13.91
N GLN A 96 28.40 103.45 -13.16
CA GLN A 96 29.04 102.28 -12.56
C GLN A 96 28.16 101.59 -11.51
N LEU A 97 27.49 102.36 -10.64
CA LEU A 97 26.56 101.80 -9.65
C LEU A 97 25.39 101.09 -10.32
N GLU A 98 24.75 101.71 -11.30
CA GLU A 98 23.65 101.10 -12.07
C GLU A 98 24.12 99.81 -12.77
N SER A 99 25.31 99.82 -13.36
CA SER A 99 25.89 98.62 -13.98
C SER A 99 26.14 97.50 -12.96
N ARG A 100 26.62 97.82 -11.75
CA ARG A 100 26.82 96.82 -10.69
C ARG A 100 25.51 96.30 -10.13
N ASP A 101 24.52 97.15 -9.95
CA ASP A 101 23.19 96.75 -9.48
C ASP A 101 22.53 95.81 -10.49
N GLN A 102 22.68 96.08 -11.79
CA GLN A 102 22.22 95.18 -12.84
C GLN A 102 22.95 93.83 -12.79
N GLN A 103 24.29 93.83 -12.66
CA GLN A 103 25.07 92.60 -12.53
C GLN A 103 24.68 91.79 -11.28
N LEU A 104 24.41 92.45 -10.16
CA LEU A 104 23.96 91.79 -8.93
C LEU A 104 22.57 91.18 -9.10
N ALA A 105 21.66 91.87 -9.79
CA ALA A 105 20.33 91.34 -10.11
C ALA A 105 20.43 90.09 -11.00
N GLU A 106 21.23 90.14 -12.07
CA GLU A 106 21.46 89.01 -12.98
C GLU A 106 22.06 87.81 -12.24
N ARG A 107 23.10 88.03 -11.41
CA ARG A 107 23.71 86.97 -10.60
C ARG A 107 22.76 86.37 -9.58
N THR A 108 21.90 87.19 -8.99
CA THR A 108 20.88 86.72 -8.05
C THR A 108 19.86 85.83 -8.76
N GLN A 109 19.41 86.24 -9.95
CA GLN A 109 18.50 85.44 -10.78
C GLN A 109 19.15 84.11 -11.22
N GLU A 110 20.41 84.13 -11.65
CA GLU A 110 21.17 82.92 -11.98
C GLU A 110 21.29 81.97 -10.78
N ARG A 111 21.62 82.51 -9.60
CA ARG A 111 21.72 81.72 -8.36
C ARG A 111 20.39 81.06 -8.03
N ASP A 112 19.30 81.82 -8.08
CA ASP A 112 17.96 81.32 -7.74
C ASP A 112 17.50 80.25 -8.74
N ALA A 113 17.83 80.40 -10.03
CA ALA A 113 17.58 79.38 -11.05
C ALA A 113 18.36 78.08 -10.78
N LEU A 114 19.66 78.19 -10.47
CA LEU A 114 20.50 77.04 -10.13
C LEU A 114 20.08 76.36 -8.82
N GLU A 115 19.60 77.13 -7.85
CA GLU A 115 19.06 76.59 -6.60
C GLU A 115 17.78 75.77 -6.85
N ASN A 116 16.88 76.28 -7.70
CA ASN A 116 15.68 75.53 -8.10
C ASN A 116 16.04 74.25 -8.86
N GLU A 117 16.99 74.29 -9.80
CA GLU A 117 17.44 73.12 -10.55
C GLU A 117 18.09 72.08 -9.61
N ARG A 118 18.93 72.53 -8.68
CA ARG A 118 19.53 71.67 -7.64
C ARG A 118 18.46 70.96 -6.82
N ASP A 119 17.42 71.67 -6.42
CA ASP A 119 16.36 71.12 -5.58
C ASP A 119 15.47 70.14 -6.37
N GLN A 120 15.23 70.40 -7.65
CA GLN A 120 14.58 69.44 -8.56
C GLN A 120 15.41 68.16 -8.71
N ILE A 121 16.71 68.27 -8.99
CA ILE A 121 17.60 67.11 -9.13
C ILE A 121 17.67 66.31 -7.82
N ARG A 122 17.67 66.98 -6.66
CA ARG A 122 17.61 66.30 -5.35
C ARG A 122 16.31 65.52 -5.17
N ALA A 123 15.17 66.13 -5.50
CA ALA A 123 13.88 65.47 -5.42
C ALA A 123 13.82 64.24 -6.35
N GLU A 124 14.30 64.35 -7.60
CA GLU A 124 14.37 63.23 -8.53
C GLU A 124 15.28 62.10 -8.03
N ARG A 125 16.46 62.45 -7.48
CA ARG A 125 17.38 61.47 -6.89
C ARG A 125 16.73 60.74 -5.73
N ASP A 126 16.03 61.45 -4.85
CA ASP A 126 15.39 60.86 -3.69
C ASP A 126 14.24 59.94 -4.11
N GLN A 127 13.45 60.34 -5.12
CA GLN A 127 12.42 59.51 -5.72
C GLN A 127 13.01 58.23 -6.35
N ARG A 128 14.09 58.34 -7.13
CA ARG A 128 14.77 57.18 -7.73
C ARG A 128 15.37 56.26 -6.66
N THR A 129 15.92 56.82 -5.59
CA THR A 129 16.46 56.07 -4.47
C THR A 129 15.37 55.27 -3.75
N GLN A 130 14.20 55.89 -3.53
CA GLN A 130 13.05 55.21 -2.94
C GLN A 130 12.52 54.09 -3.86
N ALA A 131 12.38 54.35 -5.16
CA ALA A 131 11.95 53.35 -6.13
C ALA A 131 12.92 52.17 -6.21
N LEU A 132 14.23 52.42 -6.15
CA LEU A 132 15.25 51.38 -6.11
C LEU A 132 15.12 50.51 -4.84
N ALA A 133 14.93 51.14 -3.68
CA ALA A 133 14.73 50.42 -2.42
C ALA A 133 13.46 49.54 -2.45
N GLN A 134 12.37 50.05 -3.04
CA GLN A 134 11.13 49.29 -3.24
C GLN A 134 11.35 48.09 -4.16
N ALA A 135 11.97 48.29 -5.33
CA ALA A 135 12.27 47.22 -6.28
C ALA A 135 13.19 46.14 -5.67
N GLN A 136 14.18 46.55 -4.86
CA GLN A 136 15.03 45.60 -4.12
C GLN A 136 14.25 44.80 -3.08
N GLY A 137 13.31 45.44 -2.37
CA GLY A 137 12.41 44.77 -1.44
C GLY A 137 11.50 43.74 -2.12
N GLU A 138 10.90 44.11 -3.26
CA GLU A 138 10.07 43.22 -4.07
C GLU A 138 10.87 42.04 -4.63
N LEU A 139 12.08 42.29 -5.14
CA LEU A 139 12.97 41.25 -5.65
C LEU A 139 13.39 40.27 -4.55
N PHE A 140 13.67 40.76 -3.34
CA PHE A 140 13.96 39.91 -2.18
C PHE A 140 12.75 39.05 -1.78
N ALA A 141 11.54 39.64 -1.74
CA ALA A 141 10.31 38.90 -1.46
C ALA A 141 10.03 37.83 -2.53
N ALA A 142 10.22 38.17 -3.80
CA ALA A 142 10.09 37.22 -4.92
C ALA A 142 11.09 36.06 -4.79
N HIS A 143 12.35 36.32 -4.44
CA HIS A 143 13.35 35.28 -4.21
C HIS A 143 12.98 34.35 -3.04
N GLN A 144 12.46 34.89 -1.94
CA GLN A 144 11.97 34.06 -0.84
C GLN A 144 10.80 33.17 -1.27
N HIS A 145 9.87 33.72 -2.05
CA HIS A 145 8.73 32.97 -2.57
C HIS A 145 9.17 31.85 -3.51
N THR A 146 10.09 32.13 -4.45
CA THR A 146 10.67 31.10 -5.33
C THR A 146 11.33 29.98 -4.53
N ARG A 147 12.11 30.33 -3.50
CA ARG A 147 12.76 29.32 -2.65
C ARG A 147 11.74 28.46 -1.89
N ALA A 148 10.63 29.05 -1.42
CA ALA A 148 9.56 28.29 -0.79
C ALA A 148 8.90 27.31 -1.77
N LEU A 149 8.60 27.77 -2.99
CA LEU A 149 8.06 26.91 -4.05
C LEU A 149 9.01 25.79 -4.46
N GLU A 150 10.32 26.05 -4.50
CA GLU A 150 11.33 25.01 -4.76
C GLU A 150 11.35 23.95 -3.66
N THR A 151 11.23 24.35 -2.38
CA THR A 151 11.14 23.40 -1.27
C THR A 151 9.86 22.58 -1.29
N GLU A 152 8.72 23.20 -1.60
CA GLU A 152 7.43 22.50 -1.72
C GLU A 152 7.45 21.52 -2.90
N ARG A 153 8.04 21.93 -4.03
CA ARG A 153 8.23 21.05 -5.19
C ARG A 153 9.10 19.84 -4.84
N ALA A 154 10.18 20.03 -4.09
CA ALA A 154 11.04 18.93 -3.65
C ALA A 154 10.29 17.95 -2.72
N ASP A 155 9.48 18.45 -1.78
CA ASP A 155 8.62 17.63 -0.92
C ASP A 155 7.60 16.83 -1.72
N LEU A 156 6.91 17.47 -2.66
CA LEU A 156 5.94 16.81 -3.53
C LEU A 156 6.59 15.71 -4.41
N MET A 157 7.79 15.96 -4.93
CA MET A 157 8.53 14.94 -5.68
C MET A 157 8.91 13.74 -4.80
N GLN A 158 9.33 13.98 -3.56
CA GLN A 158 9.62 12.89 -2.62
C GLN A 158 8.37 12.08 -2.30
N ARG A 159 7.25 12.74 -1.99
CA ARG A 159 5.97 12.07 -1.71
C ARG A 159 5.44 11.28 -2.90
N LEU A 160 5.66 11.77 -4.12
CA LEU A 160 5.33 11.04 -5.34
C LEU A 160 6.17 9.77 -5.47
N ALA A 161 7.49 9.86 -5.27
CA ALA A 161 8.37 8.71 -5.31
C ALA A 161 8.01 7.65 -4.25
N ASP A 162 7.68 8.09 -3.03
CA ASP A 162 7.24 7.20 -1.95
C ASP A 162 5.90 6.51 -2.29
N ALA A 163 4.97 7.24 -2.89
CA ALA A 163 3.69 6.70 -3.33
C ALA A 163 3.87 5.68 -4.48
N GLU A 164 4.73 5.97 -5.45
CA GLU A 164 5.08 5.05 -6.54
C GLU A 164 5.72 3.76 -5.99
N ALA A 165 6.63 3.87 -5.03
CA ALA A 165 7.23 2.73 -4.35
C ALA A 165 6.18 1.89 -3.60
N SER A 166 5.25 2.53 -2.89
CA SER A 166 4.15 1.83 -2.22
C SER A 166 3.22 1.11 -3.21
N VAL A 167 2.92 1.72 -4.37
CA VAL A 167 2.10 1.10 -5.42
C VAL A 167 2.83 -0.11 -6.02
N ALA A 168 4.13 -0.01 -6.27
CA ALA A 168 4.93 -1.15 -6.74
C ALA A 168 4.90 -2.31 -5.73
N GLN A 169 5.06 -2.03 -4.44
CA GLN A 169 4.99 -3.04 -3.38
C GLN A 169 3.59 -3.68 -3.28
N LEU A 170 2.51 -2.88 -3.38
CA LEU A 170 1.15 -3.39 -3.39
C LEU A 170 0.87 -4.26 -4.62
N THR A 171 1.45 -3.91 -5.77
CA THR A 171 1.33 -4.70 -6.99
C THR A 171 2.05 -6.04 -6.86
N GLU A 172 3.24 -6.05 -6.28
CA GLU A 172 4.01 -7.27 -6.02
C GLU A 172 3.28 -8.19 -5.02
N THR A 173 2.84 -7.64 -3.89
CA THR A 173 2.07 -8.41 -2.89
C THR A 173 0.74 -8.90 -3.46
N GLY A 174 0.07 -8.10 -4.30
CA GLY A 174 -1.11 -8.52 -5.05
C GLY A 174 -0.82 -9.71 -5.97
N ALA A 175 0.28 -9.68 -6.72
CA ALA A 175 0.69 -10.78 -7.59
C ALA A 175 1.02 -12.06 -6.78
N GLN A 176 1.69 -11.93 -5.63
CA GLN A 176 1.98 -13.04 -4.73
C GLN A 176 0.70 -13.67 -4.17
N LEU A 177 -0.28 -12.85 -3.76
CA LEU A 177 -1.57 -13.33 -3.28
C LEU A 177 -2.36 -14.05 -4.39
N VAL A 178 -2.37 -13.52 -5.61
CA VAL A 178 -3.00 -14.19 -6.76
C VAL A 178 -2.35 -15.54 -7.05
N ALA A 179 -1.01 -15.63 -6.99
CA ALA A 179 -0.31 -16.90 -7.16
C ALA A 179 -0.69 -17.90 -6.06
N LYS A 180 -0.70 -17.47 -4.79
CA LYS A 180 -1.11 -18.31 -3.67
C LYS A 180 -2.56 -18.79 -3.77
N VAL A 181 -3.47 -17.94 -4.24
CA VAL A 181 -4.87 -18.34 -4.50
C VAL A 181 -4.92 -19.44 -5.55
N ARG A 182 -4.18 -19.31 -6.66
CA ARG A 182 -4.11 -20.36 -7.70
C ARG A 182 -3.54 -21.67 -7.17
N ASP A 183 -2.50 -21.62 -6.35
CA ASP A 183 -1.92 -22.82 -5.72
C ASP A 183 -2.93 -23.51 -4.80
N LEU A 184 -3.68 -22.72 -4.01
CA LEU A 184 -4.74 -23.24 -3.16
C LEU A 184 -5.89 -23.84 -3.99
N GLU A 185 -6.34 -23.17 -5.05
CA GLU A 185 -7.36 -23.69 -5.97
C GLU A 185 -6.91 -25.02 -6.61
N HIS A 186 -5.64 -25.13 -6.99
CA HIS A 186 -5.08 -26.37 -7.53
C HIS A 186 -5.07 -27.48 -6.47
N SER A 187 -4.59 -27.20 -5.26
CA SER A 187 -4.61 -28.18 -4.17
C SER A 187 -6.04 -28.61 -3.82
N GLU A 188 -7.02 -27.69 -3.85
CA GLU A 188 -8.43 -28.02 -3.61
C GLU A 188 -8.97 -28.96 -4.68
N GLN A 189 -8.58 -28.79 -5.94
CA GLN A 189 -8.92 -29.72 -7.02
C GLN A 189 -8.30 -31.10 -6.78
N GLU A 190 -7.03 -31.19 -6.38
CA GLU A 190 -6.38 -32.45 -6.03
C GLU A 190 -7.08 -33.15 -4.85
N TRP A 191 -7.43 -32.41 -3.79
CA TRP A 191 -8.20 -32.92 -2.66
C TRP A 191 -9.59 -33.41 -3.08
N LYS A 192 -10.26 -32.72 -4.00
CA LYS A 192 -11.55 -33.15 -4.56
C LYS A 192 -11.41 -34.43 -5.39
N GLU A 193 -10.36 -34.57 -6.19
CA GLU A 193 -10.11 -35.78 -6.96
C GLU A 193 -9.76 -36.98 -6.07
N THR A 194 -8.88 -36.79 -5.08
CA THR A 194 -8.53 -37.84 -4.12
C THR A 194 -9.74 -38.26 -3.29
N ALA A 195 -10.57 -37.32 -2.83
CA ALA A 195 -11.81 -37.62 -2.13
C ALA A 195 -12.77 -38.46 -3.01
N LYS A 196 -12.94 -38.12 -4.29
CA LYS A 196 -13.72 -38.93 -5.24
C LYS A 196 -13.15 -40.34 -5.43
N ARG A 197 -11.83 -40.48 -5.56
CA ARG A 197 -11.19 -41.80 -5.68
C ARG A 197 -11.43 -42.65 -4.44
N LEU A 198 -11.20 -42.10 -3.25
CA LEU A 198 -11.47 -42.78 -1.98
C LEU A 198 -12.94 -43.15 -1.82
N GLU A 199 -13.85 -42.30 -2.29
CA GLU A 199 -15.29 -42.60 -2.31
C GLU A 199 -15.60 -43.80 -3.22
N THR A 200 -15.03 -43.84 -4.43
CA THR A 200 -15.19 -44.99 -5.33
C THR A 200 -14.57 -46.27 -4.77
N GLU A 201 -13.41 -46.19 -4.12
CA GLU A 201 -12.77 -47.33 -3.45
C GLU A 201 -13.62 -47.83 -2.28
N ARG A 202 -14.18 -46.93 -1.46
CA ARG A 202 -15.13 -47.27 -0.40
C ARG A 202 -16.33 -48.04 -0.97
N ASP A 203 -16.93 -47.54 -2.04
CA ASP A 203 -18.11 -48.16 -2.65
C ASP A 203 -17.79 -49.54 -3.24
N GLN A 204 -16.61 -49.70 -3.85
CA GLN A 204 -16.11 -51.00 -4.32
C GLN A 204 -15.91 -51.98 -3.16
N LEU A 205 -15.19 -51.57 -2.10
CA LEU A 205 -14.97 -52.41 -0.93
C LEU A 205 -16.30 -52.77 -0.24
N GLN A 206 -17.27 -51.85 -0.21
CA GLN A 206 -18.59 -52.12 0.34
C GLN A 206 -19.35 -53.16 -0.52
N ALA A 207 -19.28 -53.06 -1.85
CA ALA A 207 -19.84 -54.06 -2.75
C ALA A 207 -19.17 -55.43 -2.59
N GLU A 208 -17.84 -55.47 -2.45
CA GLU A 208 -17.08 -56.70 -2.18
C GLU A 208 -17.46 -57.33 -0.84
N VAL A 209 -17.62 -56.52 0.21
CA VAL A 209 -18.10 -56.97 1.52
C VAL A 209 -19.50 -57.57 1.43
N GLU A 210 -20.43 -56.93 0.71
CA GLU A 210 -21.78 -57.48 0.52
C GLU A 210 -21.77 -58.76 -0.32
N ALA A 211 -20.95 -58.83 -1.38
CA ALA A 211 -20.76 -60.05 -2.16
C ALA A 211 -20.17 -61.19 -1.31
N ALA A 212 -19.17 -60.88 -0.46
CA ALA A 212 -18.59 -61.84 0.47
C ALA A 212 -19.62 -62.31 1.51
N LYS A 213 -20.44 -61.41 2.07
CA LYS A 213 -21.55 -61.76 2.97
C LYS A 213 -22.56 -62.69 2.29
N GLN A 214 -22.96 -62.40 1.05
CA GLN A 214 -23.85 -63.27 0.28
C GLN A 214 -23.22 -64.65 0.04
N LYS A 215 -21.93 -64.70 -0.30
CA LYS A 215 -21.20 -65.96 -0.47
C LYS A 215 -21.10 -66.75 0.83
N ILE A 216 -20.86 -66.09 1.96
CA ILE A 216 -20.88 -66.72 3.30
C ILE A 216 -22.27 -67.30 3.55
N ALA A 217 -23.35 -66.54 3.33
CA ALA A 217 -24.71 -67.03 3.50
C ALA A 217 -25.04 -68.23 2.60
N GLN A 218 -24.57 -68.23 1.35
CA GLN A 218 -24.69 -69.37 0.43
C GLN A 218 -23.92 -70.60 0.95
N LEU A 219 -22.68 -70.42 1.40
CA LEU A 219 -21.86 -71.49 1.97
C LEU A 219 -22.46 -72.04 3.27
N GLU A 220 -23.03 -71.19 4.11
CA GLU A 220 -23.76 -71.60 5.31
C GLU A 220 -25.01 -72.41 4.95
N HIS A 221 -25.77 -71.98 3.93
CA HIS A 221 -26.91 -72.73 3.43
C HIS A 221 -26.49 -74.11 2.90
N LEU A 222 -25.47 -74.18 2.04
CA LEU A 222 -24.91 -75.43 1.52
C LEU A 222 -24.42 -76.33 2.67
N ARG A 223 -23.71 -75.78 3.65
CA ARG A 223 -23.27 -76.52 4.84
C ARG A 223 -24.45 -77.07 5.63
N THR A 224 -25.56 -76.33 5.73
CA THR A 224 -26.77 -76.84 6.39
C THR A 224 -27.45 -77.94 5.57
N GLN A 225 -27.45 -77.85 4.24
CA GLN A 225 -27.93 -78.89 3.35
C GLN A 225 -27.07 -80.16 3.46
N GLU A 226 -25.74 -80.05 3.35
CA GLU A 226 -24.82 -81.18 3.54
C GLU A 226 -24.98 -81.82 4.92
N LYS A 227 -25.18 -81.03 5.99
CA LYS A 227 -25.47 -81.58 7.32
C LYS A 227 -26.78 -82.37 7.34
N ARG A 228 -27.84 -81.89 6.66
CA ARG A 228 -29.12 -82.61 6.54
C ARG A 228 -28.97 -83.87 5.70
N GLU A 229 -28.27 -83.81 4.57
CA GLU A 229 -27.98 -84.98 3.74
C GLU A 229 -27.14 -86.01 4.48
N ARG A 230 -26.11 -85.60 5.21
CA ARG A 230 -25.33 -86.50 6.09
C ARG A 230 -26.21 -87.12 7.17
N ALA A 231 -27.12 -86.37 7.78
CA ALA A 231 -28.06 -86.91 8.77
C ALA A 231 -29.05 -87.91 8.13
N GLN A 232 -29.54 -87.63 6.91
CA GLN A 232 -30.40 -88.54 6.16
C GLN A 232 -29.66 -89.82 5.74
N LEU A 233 -28.43 -89.70 5.24
CA LEU A 233 -27.58 -90.84 4.89
C LEU A 233 -27.20 -91.66 6.13
N ALA A 234 -26.91 -91.01 7.26
CA ALA A 234 -26.68 -91.70 8.53
C ALA A 234 -27.94 -92.48 8.98
N ALA A 235 -29.12 -91.87 8.90
CA ALA A 235 -30.38 -92.55 9.20
C ALA A 235 -30.66 -93.72 8.24
N ALA A 236 -30.39 -93.56 6.94
CA ALA A 236 -30.53 -94.63 5.95
C ALA A 236 -29.51 -95.77 6.17
N LEU A 237 -28.28 -95.44 6.59
CA LEU A 237 -27.28 -96.43 6.98
C LEU A 237 -27.71 -97.21 8.21
N ASP A 238 -28.20 -96.53 9.26
CA ASP A 238 -28.73 -97.19 10.46
C ASP A 238 -29.96 -98.05 10.13
N GLN A 239 -30.83 -97.60 9.22
CA GLN A 239 -31.95 -98.41 8.73
C GLN A 239 -31.47 -99.66 7.99
N SER A 240 -30.51 -99.54 7.06
CA SER A 240 -29.94 -100.69 6.35
C SER A 240 -29.21 -101.66 7.27
N ARG A 241 -28.59 -101.17 8.35
CA ARG A 241 -27.98 -101.99 9.39
C ARG A 241 -29.04 -102.75 10.17
N GLY A 242 -30.15 -102.08 10.51
CA GLY A 242 -31.33 -102.73 11.08
C GLY A 242 -31.91 -103.81 10.18
N ASP A 243 -32.07 -103.52 8.88
CA ASP A 243 -32.58 -104.49 7.89
C ASP A 243 -31.62 -105.68 7.71
N LEU A 244 -30.30 -105.46 7.76
CA LEU A 244 -29.29 -106.53 7.71
C LEU A 244 -29.27 -107.38 8.98
N GLU A 245 -29.47 -106.79 10.16
CA GLU A 245 -29.62 -107.55 11.41
C GLU A 245 -30.93 -108.35 11.42
N ALA A 246 -32.03 -107.78 10.92
CA ALA A 246 -33.28 -108.49 10.70
C ALA A 246 -33.12 -109.64 9.67
N GLY A 247 -32.37 -109.41 8.59
CA GLY A 247 -32.04 -110.44 7.61
C GLY A 247 -31.15 -111.55 8.19
N ARG A 248 -30.19 -111.21 9.05
CA ARG A 248 -29.34 -112.20 9.74
C ARG A 248 -30.11 -113.04 10.74
N THR A 249 -31.05 -112.44 11.47
CA THR A 249 -31.92 -113.17 12.40
C THR A 249 -32.87 -114.11 11.64
N ALA A 250 -33.48 -113.66 10.54
CA ALA A 250 -34.28 -114.52 9.66
C ALA A 250 -33.46 -115.67 9.02
N LEU A 251 -32.22 -115.42 8.61
CA LEU A 251 -31.31 -116.48 8.11
C LEU A 251 -30.94 -117.48 9.20
N ALA A 252 -30.76 -117.03 10.44
CA ALA A 252 -30.52 -117.93 11.58
C ALA A 252 -31.75 -118.81 11.88
N GLU A 253 -32.96 -118.25 11.78
CA GLU A 253 -34.22 -119.01 11.90
C GLU A 253 -34.41 -120.02 10.77
N HIS A 254 -34.12 -119.63 9.52
CA HIS A 254 -34.16 -120.55 8.38
C HIS A 254 -33.11 -121.66 8.49
N ALA A 255 -31.90 -121.36 8.99
CA ALA A 255 -30.88 -122.37 9.24
C ALA A 255 -31.32 -123.38 10.33
N ALA A 256 -32.00 -122.91 11.37
CA ALA A 256 -32.61 -123.78 12.39
C ALA A 256 -33.73 -124.65 11.78
N GLN A 257 -34.58 -124.09 10.92
CA GLN A 257 -35.61 -124.84 10.19
C GLN A 257 -35.03 -125.89 9.25
N ILE A 258 -33.98 -125.57 8.49
CA ILE A 258 -33.29 -126.52 7.62
C ILE A 258 -32.73 -127.67 8.46
N LYS A 259 -32.06 -127.37 9.58
CA LYS A 259 -31.56 -128.41 10.49
C LYS A 259 -32.68 -129.33 10.99
N THR A 260 -33.82 -128.76 11.36
CA THR A 260 -34.98 -129.52 11.83
C THR A 260 -35.57 -130.41 10.73
N LEU A 261 -35.60 -129.93 9.49
CA LEU A 261 -36.04 -130.70 8.32
C LEU A 261 -35.05 -131.81 7.96
N THR A 262 -33.74 -131.56 8.08
CA THR A 262 -32.70 -132.58 7.87
C THR A 262 -32.79 -133.70 8.90
N ASP A 263 -32.99 -133.38 10.19
CA ASP A 263 -33.17 -134.39 11.25
C ASP A 263 -34.45 -135.23 11.03
N LEU A 264 -35.50 -134.65 10.44
CA LEU A 264 -36.73 -135.33 10.06
C LEU A 264 -36.49 -136.27 8.85
N LEU A 265 -35.70 -135.82 7.88
CA LEU A 265 -35.39 -136.58 6.67
C LEU A 265 -34.54 -137.82 7.00
N GLU A 266 -33.52 -137.68 7.85
CA GLU A 266 -32.71 -138.80 8.35
C GLU A 266 -33.56 -139.84 9.11
N ARG A 267 -34.54 -139.40 9.91
CA ARG A 267 -35.47 -140.32 10.59
C ARG A 267 -36.36 -141.07 9.61
N THR A 268 -36.84 -140.42 8.55
CA THR A 268 -37.65 -141.08 7.52
C THR A 268 -36.84 -142.03 6.64
N GLN A 269 -35.56 -141.72 6.39
CA GLN A 269 -34.66 -142.62 5.66
C GLN A 269 -34.33 -143.87 6.47
N ALA A 270 -34.09 -143.73 7.78
CA ALA A 270 -33.87 -144.87 8.67
C ALA A 270 -35.10 -145.81 8.76
N THR A 271 -36.33 -145.26 8.73
CA THR A 271 -37.56 -146.08 8.68
C THR A 271 -37.73 -146.78 7.32
N HIS A 272 -37.37 -146.13 6.23
CA HIS A 272 -37.49 -146.70 4.88
C HIS A 272 -36.45 -147.79 4.61
N GLU A 273 -35.26 -147.68 5.20
CA GLU A 273 -34.21 -148.72 5.17
C GLU A 273 -34.59 -149.94 6.05
N ALA A 274 -35.25 -149.72 7.19
CA ALA A 274 -35.79 -150.80 8.02
C ALA A 274 -36.94 -151.56 7.33
N GLU A 275 -37.83 -150.86 6.62
CA GLU A 275 -38.92 -151.48 5.86
C GLU A 275 -38.44 -152.22 4.61
N SER A 276 -37.41 -151.71 3.92
CA SER A 276 -36.84 -152.40 2.76
C SER A 276 -36.03 -153.65 3.15
N ALA A 277 -35.38 -153.65 4.31
CA ALA A 277 -34.79 -154.87 4.88
C ALA A 277 -35.85 -155.93 5.27
N HIS A 278 -37.02 -155.49 5.77
CA HIS A 278 -38.15 -156.36 6.09
C HIS A 278 -38.75 -157.02 4.84
N TRP A 279 -38.95 -156.26 3.76
CA TRP A 279 -39.48 -156.80 2.50
C TRP A 279 -38.51 -157.76 1.78
N LEU A 280 -37.18 -157.56 1.91
CA LEU A 280 -36.19 -158.47 1.32
C LEU A 280 -36.17 -159.84 2.01
N LEU A 281 -36.35 -159.90 3.34
CA LEU A 281 -36.53 -161.16 4.07
C LEU A 281 -37.82 -161.89 3.68
N GLN A 282 -38.91 -161.15 3.45
CA GLN A 282 -40.21 -161.72 3.09
C GLN A 282 -40.22 -162.31 1.67
N ILE A 283 -39.41 -161.77 0.74
CA ILE A 283 -39.25 -162.29 -0.62
C ILE A 283 -38.42 -163.58 -0.66
N ASP A 284 -37.41 -163.71 0.20
CA ASP A 284 -36.61 -164.94 0.28
C ASP A 284 -37.38 -166.12 0.91
N ASP A 285 -38.23 -165.85 1.91
CA ASP A 285 -39.15 -166.86 2.47
C ASP A 285 -40.18 -167.36 1.43
N GLN A 286 -40.71 -166.46 0.59
CA GLN A 286 -41.62 -166.88 -0.48
C GLN A 286 -40.91 -167.66 -1.60
N ARG A 287 -39.63 -167.36 -1.87
CA ARG A 287 -38.82 -168.14 -2.82
C ARG A 287 -38.54 -169.55 -2.31
N GLN A 288 -38.29 -169.73 -1.00
CA GLN A 288 -38.15 -171.06 -0.39
C GLN A 288 -39.48 -171.83 -0.33
N ALA A 289 -40.62 -171.15 -0.13
CA ALA A 289 -41.94 -171.78 -0.20
C ALA A 289 -42.29 -172.27 -1.62
N LEU A 290 -41.89 -171.52 -2.66
CA LEU A 290 -42.10 -171.90 -4.06
C LEU A 290 -41.16 -173.02 -4.54
N SER A 291 -39.92 -173.10 -4.04
CA SER A 291 -39.02 -174.23 -4.37
C SER A 291 -39.54 -175.54 -3.76
N SER A 292 -40.01 -175.50 -2.51
CA SER A 292 -40.59 -176.66 -1.82
C SER A 292 -41.99 -177.05 -2.32
N ALA A 293 -42.72 -176.14 -2.96
CA ALA A 293 -43.95 -176.46 -3.70
C ALA A 293 -43.63 -177.17 -5.04
N ARG A 294 -42.63 -176.69 -5.78
CA ARG A 294 -42.19 -177.30 -7.05
C ARG A 294 -41.55 -178.68 -6.88
N GLU A 295 -40.91 -178.95 -5.74
CA GLU A 295 -40.41 -180.30 -5.41
C GLU A 295 -41.53 -181.28 -5.05
N ARG A 296 -42.62 -180.80 -4.43
CA ARG A 296 -43.84 -181.60 -4.20
C ARG A 296 -44.55 -181.94 -5.51
N GLU A 297 -44.59 -180.99 -6.43
CA GLU A 297 -45.18 -181.16 -7.77
C GLU A 297 -44.40 -182.19 -8.61
N ARG A 298 -43.06 -182.15 -8.59
CA ARG A 298 -42.24 -183.18 -9.26
C ARG A 298 -42.39 -184.58 -8.68
N ARG A 299 -42.61 -184.71 -7.36
CA ARG A 299 -42.92 -186.00 -6.72
C ARG A 299 -44.28 -186.54 -7.15
N TRP A 300 -45.28 -185.67 -7.25
CA TRP A 300 -46.61 -186.05 -7.74
C TRP A 300 -46.60 -186.46 -9.21
N ASP A 301 -45.83 -185.80 -10.07
CA ASP A 301 -45.71 -186.19 -11.47
C ASP A 301 -44.93 -187.51 -11.65
N GLN A 302 -43.97 -187.82 -10.77
CA GLN A 302 -43.29 -189.11 -10.76
C GLN A 302 -44.19 -190.26 -10.27
N GLU A 303 -45.05 -190.02 -9.26
CA GLU A 303 -46.07 -190.97 -8.80
C GLU A 303 -47.17 -191.19 -9.85
N ARG A 304 -47.56 -190.13 -10.57
CA ARG A 304 -48.53 -190.22 -11.67
C ARG A 304 -47.97 -191.00 -12.86
N ALA A 305 -46.68 -190.86 -13.17
CA ALA A 305 -46.02 -191.63 -14.23
C ALA A 305 -45.86 -193.12 -13.87
N THR A 306 -45.69 -193.45 -12.58
CA THR A 306 -45.68 -194.84 -12.10
C THR A 306 -47.08 -195.46 -12.11
N LEU A 307 -48.11 -194.73 -11.65
CA LEU A 307 -49.49 -195.21 -11.69
C LEU A 307 -50.03 -195.40 -13.12
N LEU A 308 -49.63 -194.55 -14.08
CA LEU A 308 -50.03 -194.70 -15.48
C LEU A 308 -49.33 -195.85 -16.21
N SER A 309 -48.09 -196.21 -15.82
CA SER A 309 -47.43 -197.41 -16.34
C SER A 309 -48.02 -198.69 -15.73
N GLU A 310 -48.53 -198.62 -14.50
CA GLU A 310 -49.22 -199.70 -13.80
C GLU A 310 -50.65 -199.93 -14.33
N ILE A 311 -51.39 -198.87 -14.66
CA ILE A 311 -52.71 -198.96 -15.32
C ILE A 311 -52.59 -199.53 -16.75
N ARG A 312 -51.54 -199.19 -17.50
CA ARG A 312 -51.29 -199.82 -18.82
C ARG A 312 -50.90 -201.28 -18.69
N ARG A 313 -50.17 -201.66 -17.64
CA ARG A 313 -49.83 -203.06 -17.36
C ARG A 313 -51.08 -203.87 -16.98
N LEU A 314 -51.97 -203.31 -16.17
CA LEU A 314 -53.21 -203.97 -15.74
C LEU A 314 -54.29 -204.01 -16.84
N SER A 315 -54.28 -203.07 -17.79
CA SER A 315 -55.16 -203.11 -18.96
C SER A 315 -54.73 -204.16 -20.00
N ALA A 316 -53.52 -204.73 -19.89
CA ALA A 316 -53.06 -205.85 -20.71
C ALA A 316 -53.47 -207.23 -20.15
N GLU A 317 -54.04 -207.31 -18.94
CA GLU A 317 -54.39 -208.57 -18.28
C GLU A 317 -55.90 -208.86 -18.22
N PHE A 318 -56.79 -207.90 -18.52
CA PHE A 318 -58.24 -208.12 -18.47
C PHE A 318 -59.01 -207.61 -19.71
N ALA A 319 -59.30 -208.60 -20.57
CA ALA A 319 -60.53 -208.78 -21.36
C ALA A 319 -60.60 -208.22 -22.81
N PRO A 320 -61.41 -208.83 -23.70
CA PRO A 320 -61.65 -210.27 -23.92
C PRO A 320 -61.52 -210.65 -25.43
N ARG A 321 -61.23 -211.93 -25.73
CA ARG A 321 -61.32 -212.50 -27.10
C ARG A 321 -62.78 -212.76 -27.50
N PRO A 322 -63.07 -212.84 -28.81
CA PRO A 322 -64.18 -212.17 -29.51
C PRO A 322 -65.45 -213.05 -29.57
N PRO A 323 -66.55 -212.57 -30.16
CA PRO A 323 -67.51 -213.43 -30.83
C PRO A 323 -67.19 -213.57 -32.34
N LEU A 324 -67.52 -214.75 -32.85
CA LEU A 324 -67.63 -215.13 -34.25
C LEU A 324 -69.00 -214.72 -34.83
N GLU A 325 -69.09 -214.84 -36.17
CA GLU A 325 -70.24 -214.63 -37.10
C GLU A 325 -70.35 -213.18 -37.60
N ASP A 326 -70.21 -212.83 -38.88
CA ASP A 326 -70.08 -213.51 -40.19
C ASP A 326 -69.09 -212.75 -41.10
#